data_AF-A0A7Y3DRD0-F1
#
_entry.id   AF-A0A7Y3DRD0-F1
#
_cell.length_a   1.000
_cell.length_b   1.000
_cell.length_c   1.000
_cell.angle_alpha   90.00
_cell.angle_beta   90.00
_cell.angle_gamma   90.00
#
_symmetry.space_group_name_H-M   'P 1'
#
loop_
_entity.id
_entity.type
_entity.pdbx_description
1 polymer ?
#
loop_
_entity_poly.entity_id
_entity_poly.type
_entity_poly.pdbx_seq_one_letter_code
_entity_poly.pdbx_strand_id
1 'polypeptide(L)'
;LLDYRLNQMGIDPAAISGYHHEEFTHMDVAVAVLSESADTGLGIHAAAKALGLDFIPVVTEQYDLIIPGEYFKSENIQLLLQTISSREFKHRVEGLGGYSTEKTGTIIM
;
A
#
# COMPACT_ATOMS: atom_id res chain seq x y z
N LEU A 1 -11.17 -1.91 -0.41
CA LEU A 1 -10.92 -0.70 -1.22
C LEU A 1 -11.61 -0.77 -2.59
N LEU A 2 -11.41 -1.84 -3.37
CA LEU A 2 -12.00 -2.01 -4.69
C LEU A 2 -13.52 -1.82 -4.68
N ASP A 3 -14.21 -2.59 -3.84
CA ASP A 3 -15.69 -2.59 -3.77
C ASP A 3 -16.24 -1.23 -3.39
N TYR A 4 -15.55 -0.52 -2.50
CA TYR A 4 -15.89 0.84 -2.12
C TYR A 4 -15.83 1.79 -3.33
N ARG A 5 -14.80 1.67 -4.17
CA ARG A 5 -14.66 2.48 -5.40
C ARG A 5 -15.69 2.09 -6.45
N LEU A 6 -15.91 0.79 -6.67
CA LEU A 6 -16.93 0.30 -7.60
C LEU A 6 -18.32 0.82 -7.21
N ASN A 7 -18.66 0.77 -5.92
CA ASN A 7 -19.91 1.30 -5.39
C ASN A 7 -20.03 2.82 -5.64
N GLN A 8 -18.99 3.61 -5.34
CA GLN A 8 -18.98 5.05 -5.64
C GLN A 8 -19.18 5.36 -7.13
N MET A 9 -18.70 4.49 -8.02
CA MET A 9 -18.82 4.63 -9.47
C MET A 9 -20.13 4.04 -10.02
N GLY A 10 -20.95 3.39 -9.18
CA GLY A 10 -22.15 2.67 -9.61
C GLY A 10 -21.86 1.47 -10.51
N ILE A 11 -20.65 0.90 -10.43
CA ILE A 11 -20.26 -0.29 -11.19
C ILE A 11 -20.60 -1.52 -10.37
N ASP A 12 -21.37 -2.43 -10.97
CA ASP A 12 -21.64 -3.74 -10.40
C ASP A 12 -20.38 -4.62 -10.48
N PRO A 13 -19.84 -5.11 -9.35
CA PRO A 13 -18.69 -6.01 -9.38
C PRO A 13 -18.92 -7.28 -10.19
N ALA A 14 -20.17 -7.76 -10.30
CA ALA A 14 -20.51 -8.92 -11.13
C ALA A 14 -20.31 -8.68 -12.64
N ALA A 15 -20.19 -7.43 -13.07
CA ALA A 15 -19.86 -7.08 -14.45
C ALA A 15 -18.36 -7.21 -14.76
N ILE A 16 -17.51 -7.44 -13.76
CA ILE A 16 -16.06 -7.57 -13.91
C ILE A 16 -15.71 -9.05 -14.10
N SER A 17 -15.17 -9.40 -15.26
CA SER A 17 -14.65 -10.74 -15.53
C SER A 17 -13.51 -11.06 -14.56
N GLY A 18 -13.62 -12.20 -13.87
CA GLY A 18 -12.60 -12.61 -12.89
C GLY A 18 -12.67 -11.90 -11.53
N TYR A 19 -13.75 -11.16 -11.22
CA TYR A 19 -13.88 -10.49 -9.92
C TYR A 19 -13.73 -11.42 -8.71
N HIS A 20 -14.16 -12.67 -8.85
CA HIS A 20 -14.03 -13.70 -7.81
C HIS A 20 -12.69 -14.47 -7.86
N HIS A 21 -11.81 -14.14 -8.80
CA HIS A 21 -10.44 -14.66 -8.82
C HIS A 21 -9.60 -13.79 -7.90
N GLU A 22 -9.45 -14.24 -6.66
CA GLU A 22 -8.69 -13.55 -5.63
C GLU A 22 -7.39 -14.29 -5.35
N GLU A 23 -6.32 -13.51 -5.15
CA GLU A 23 -5.02 -14.02 -4.71
C GLU A 23 -4.73 -13.53 -3.29
N PHE A 24 -3.95 -14.30 -2.54
CA PHE A 24 -3.72 -14.04 -1.11
C PHE A 24 -2.77 -12.88 -0.84
N THR A 25 -1.86 -12.59 -1.77
CA THR A 25 -0.88 -11.51 -1.60
C THR A 25 -0.77 -10.66 -2.86
N HIS A 26 -0.30 -9.42 -2.70
CA HIS A 26 -0.01 -8.56 -3.85
C HIS A 26 1.07 -9.15 -4.78
N MET A 27 1.96 -9.99 -4.25
CA MET A 27 2.96 -10.67 -5.07
C MET A 27 2.30 -11.78 -5.91
N ASP A 28 1.37 -12.54 -5.35
CA ASP A 28 0.63 -13.58 -6.07
C ASP A 28 -0.20 -12.98 -7.23
N VAL A 29 -0.86 -11.83 -7.00
CA VAL A 29 -1.53 -11.07 -8.07
C VAL A 29 -0.55 -10.70 -9.18
N ALA A 30 0.62 -10.17 -8.83
CA ALA A 30 1.63 -9.77 -9.80
C ALA A 30 2.17 -10.97 -10.59
N VAL A 31 2.36 -12.13 -9.93
CA VAL A 31 2.74 -13.38 -10.59
C VAL A 31 1.66 -13.84 -11.56
N ALA A 32 0.38 -13.77 -11.20
CA ALA A 32 -0.72 -14.17 -12.07
C ALA A 32 -0.78 -13.35 -13.37
N VAL A 33 -0.49 -12.05 -13.29
CA VAL A 33 -0.37 -11.18 -14.48
C VAL A 33 0.88 -11.53 -15.28
N LEU A 34 2.02 -11.71 -14.63
CA LEU A 34 3.28 -12.08 -15.28
C LEU A 34 3.19 -13.42 -16.03
N SER A 35 2.43 -14.38 -15.48
CA SER A 35 2.21 -15.70 -16.07
C SER A 35 1.05 -15.74 -17.06
N GLU A 36 0.49 -14.58 -17.43
CA GLU A 36 -0.65 -14.44 -18.36
C GLU A 36 -1.90 -15.23 -17.90
N SER A 37 -1.99 -15.53 -16.60
CA SER A 37 -3.17 -16.18 -16.00
C SER A 37 -4.27 -15.17 -15.67
N ALA A 38 -3.93 -13.88 -15.67
CA ALA A 38 -4.86 -12.74 -15.65
C ALA A 38 -4.33 -11.61 -16.53
N ASP A 39 -5.21 -10.85 -17.18
CA ASP A 39 -4.81 -9.70 -17.99
C ASP A 39 -4.36 -8.50 -17.12
N THR A 40 -5.02 -8.32 -15.97
CA THR A 40 -4.75 -7.25 -15.00
C THR A 40 -5.11 -7.72 -13.60
N GLY A 41 -4.56 -7.06 -12.57
CA GLY A 41 -4.88 -7.36 -11.19
C GLY A 41 -4.71 -6.15 -10.27
N LEU A 42 -5.49 -6.09 -9.20
CA LEU A 42 -5.37 -5.03 -8.20
C LEU A 42 -4.25 -5.36 -7.21
N GLY A 43 -3.23 -4.51 -7.14
CA GLY A 43 -2.11 -4.70 -6.22
C GLY A 43 -1.38 -3.40 -5.90
N ILE A 44 -0.30 -3.51 -5.13
CA ILE A 44 0.55 -2.36 -4.80
C ILE A 44 1.66 -2.19 -5.83
N HIS A 45 2.07 -0.94 -6.02
CA HIS A 45 3.15 -0.58 -6.96
C HIS A 45 4.46 -1.32 -6.67
N ALA A 46 4.79 -1.56 -5.40
CA ALA A 46 6.01 -2.28 -5.02
C ALA A 46 6.07 -3.71 -5.61
N ALA A 47 4.94 -4.43 -5.66
CA ALA A 47 4.88 -5.79 -6.22
C ALA A 47 5.06 -5.78 -7.75
N ALA A 48 4.35 -4.87 -8.44
CA ALA A 48 4.51 -4.69 -9.90
C ALA A 48 5.96 -4.34 -10.26
N LYS A 49 6.58 -3.40 -9.54
CA LYS A 49 7.97 -3.00 -9.74
C LYS A 49 8.95 -4.16 -9.52
N ALA A 50 8.71 -5.00 -8.51
CA ALA A 50 9.58 -6.14 -8.22
C ALA A 50 9.62 -7.17 -9.36
N LEU A 51 8.53 -7.29 -10.14
CA LEU A 51 8.44 -8.19 -11.29
C LEU A 51 8.59 -7.48 -12.65
N GLY A 52 8.87 -6.17 -12.65
CA GLY A 52 9.04 -5.40 -13.88
C GLY A 52 7.75 -5.21 -14.69
N LEU A 53 6.59 -5.26 -14.04
CA LEU A 53 5.28 -5.06 -14.67
C LEU A 53 4.92 -3.57 -14.74
N ASP A 54 4.14 -3.21 -15.75
CA ASP A 54 3.50 -1.89 -15.81
C ASP A 54 2.51 -1.71 -14.65
N PHE A 55 2.38 -0.47 -14.18
CA PHE A 55 1.48 -0.13 -13.08
C PHE A 55 0.63 1.10 -13.40
N ILE A 56 -0.69 0.95 -13.28
CA ILE A 56 -1.66 2.04 -13.46
C ILE A 56 -2.11 2.52 -12.07
N PRO A 57 -1.74 3.74 -11.63
CA PRO A 57 -2.14 4.24 -10.32
C PRO A 57 -3.64 4.47 -10.22
N VAL A 58 -4.30 3.81 -9.26
CA VAL A 58 -5.74 3.99 -8.97
C VAL A 58 -5.95 4.89 -7.75
N VAL A 59 -5.18 4.66 -6.68
CA VAL A 59 -5.27 5.42 -5.44
C VAL A 59 -3.96 5.33 -4.66
N THR A 60 -3.66 6.37 -3.88
CA THR A 60 -2.60 6.35 -2.88
C THR A 60 -3.21 6.01 -1.53
N GLU A 61 -2.73 4.95 -0.89
CA GLU A 61 -3.09 4.61 0.48
C GLU A 61 -2.12 5.27 1.46
N GLN A 62 -2.68 5.89 2.51
CA GLN A 62 -1.92 6.44 3.63
C GLN A 62 -2.11 5.51 4.83
N TYR A 63 -1.00 5.13 5.47
CA TYR A 63 -0.99 4.35 6.70
C TYR A 63 -0.61 5.25 7.87
N ASP A 64 -1.42 5.19 8.93
CA ASP A 64 -1.17 5.90 10.18
C ASP A 64 -0.78 4.90 11.28
N LEU A 65 0.20 5.28 12.11
CA LEU A 65 0.60 4.51 13.28
C LEU A 65 -0.20 5.00 14.50
N ILE A 66 -1.07 4.15 15.03
CA ILE A 66 -1.88 4.47 16.21
C ILE A 66 -1.13 4.10 17.48
N ILE A 67 -0.96 5.08 18.38
CA ILE A 67 -0.28 4.91 19.67
C ILE A 67 -1.26 5.28 20.77
N PRO A 68 -1.56 4.38 21.72
CA PRO A 68 -2.34 4.75 22.91
C PRO A 68 -1.67 5.88 23.68
N GLY A 69 -2.46 6.89 24.08
CA GLY A 69 -1.91 8.12 24.66
C GLY A 69 -1.06 7.89 25.92
N GLU A 70 -1.35 6.86 26.71
CA GLU A 70 -0.56 6.47 27.88
C GLU A 70 0.89 6.07 27.53
N TYR A 71 1.11 5.51 26.35
CA TYR A 71 2.43 5.08 25.89
C TYR A 71 3.17 6.14 25.08
N PHE A 72 2.50 7.23 24.70
CA PHE A 72 3.08 8.24 23.83
C PHE A 72 4.41 8.78 24.37
N LYS A 73 4.50 9.02 25.68
CA LYS A 73 5.70 9.54 26.33
C LYS A 73 6.73 8.47 26.73
N SER A 74 6.46 7.20 26.46
CA SER A 74 7.42 6.14 26.78
C SER A 74 8.69 6.28 25.92
N GLU A 75 9.84 5.93 26.49
CA GLU A 75 11.14 6.04 25.83
C GLU A 75 11.16 5.28 24.49
N ASN A 76 10.62 4.06 24.45
CA ASN A 76 10.57 3.24 23.25
C ASN A 76 9.75 3.88 22.13
N ILE A 77 8.60 4.49 22.46
CA ILE A 77 7.77 5.17 21.47
C ILE A 77 8.46 6.43 20.95
N GLN A 78 9.09 7.22 21.84
CA GLN A 78 9.83 8.40 21.42
C GLN A 78 11.00 8.05 20.51
N LEU A 79 11.71 6.96 20.81
CA LEU A 79 12.78 6.44 19.95
C LEU A 79 12.25 6.01 18.57
N LEU A 80 11.14 5.26 18.54
CA LEU A 80 10.49 4.87 17.29
C LEU A 80 10.11 6.10 16.44
N LEU A 81 9.45 7.09 17.05
CA LEU A 81 9.03 8.33 16.40
C LEU A 81 10.23 9.10 15.85
N GLN A 82 11.33 9.15 16.60
CA GLN A 82 12.58 9.76 16.16
C GLN A 82 13.17 9.00 14.96
N THR A 83 13.19 7.66 15.00
CA THR A 83 13.71 6.82 13.92
C THR A 83 12.92 7.01 12.63
N ILE A 84 11.58 6.90 12.66
CA ILE A 84 10.75 7.03 11.45
C ILE A 84 10.79 8.45 10.86
N SER A 85 11.06 9.45 11.70
CA SER A 85 11.20 10.86 11.27
C SER A 85 12.57 11.17 10.67
N SER A 86 13.56 10.29 10.85
CA SER A 86 14.93 10.50 10.36
C SER A 86 15.00 10.48 8.83
N ARG A 87 15.91 11.29 8.27
CA ARG A 87 16.17 11.31 6.82
C ARG A 87 16.66 9.96 6.30
N GLU A 88 17.48 9.27 7.08
CA GLU A 88 18.01 7.95 6.73
C GLU A 88 16.88 6.92 6.55
N PHE A 89 15.95 6.87 7.51
CA PHE A 89 14.78 5.99 7.40
C PHE A 89 13.94 6.33 6.17
N LYS A 90 13.62 7.62 5.97
CA LYS A 90 12.80 8.06 4.83
C LYS A 90 13.43 7.69 3.49
N HIS A 91 14.74 7.93 3.32
CA HIS A 91 15.44 7.53 2.11
C HIS A 91 15.43 6.02 1.87
N ARG A 92 15.57 5.21 2.92
CA ARG A 92 15.46 3.76 2.79
C ARG A 92 14.07 3.32 2.32
N VAL A 93 13.01 3.94 2.85
CA VAL A 93 11.62 3.66 2.44
C VAL A 93 11.37 4.05 0.99
N GLU A 94 11.80 5.25 0.57
CA GLU A 94 11.69 5.69 -0.82
C GLU A 94 12.44 4.76 -1.78
N GLY A 95 13.60 4.24 -1.36
CA GLY A 95 14.41 3.28 -2.10
C GLY A 95 13.71 1.95 -2.39
N LEU A 96 12.74 1.53 -1.56
CA LEU A 96 11.94 0.33 -1.82
C LEU A 96 11.10 0.47 -3.09
N GLY A 97 10.73 1.70 -3.46
CA GLY A 97 9.85 1.99 -4.58
C GLY A 97 8.38 1.71 -4.26
N GLY A 98 7.51 2.62 -4.70
CA GLY A 98 6.07 2.51 -4.44
C GLY A 98 5.61 3.06 -3.09
N TYR A 99 6.51 3.62 -2.28
CA TYR A 99 6.19 4.29 -1.02
C TYR A 99 6.58 5.77 -1.05
N SER A 100 5.74 6.62 -0.46
CA SER A 100 6.00 8.04 -0.24
C SER A 100 6.24 8.31 1.25
N THR A 101 7.15 9.24 1.57
CA THR A 101 7.43 9.64 2.96
C THR A 101 6.93 11.04 3.31
N GLU A 102 6.08 11.62 2.46
CA GLU A 102 5.60 13.00 2.54
C GLU A 102 5.05 13.35 3.94
N LYS A 103 4.27 12.45 4.54
CA LYS A 103 3.67 12.63 5.87
C LYS A 103 4.36 11.82 6.98
N THR A 104 5.39 11.04 6.67
CA THR A 104 6.05 10.18 7.66
C THR A 104 6.62 11.01 8.81
N GLY A 105 6.29 10.62 10.05
CA GLY A 105 6.69 11.35 11.26
C GLY A 105 5.76 12.52 11.63
N THR A 106 4.70 12.77 10.86
CA THR A 106 3.67 13.75 11.24
C THR A 106 2.84 13.17 12.38
N ILE A 107 2.67 13.95 13.44
CA ILE A 107 1.86 13.58 14.60
C ILE A 107 0.52 14.30 14.48
N ILE A 108 -0.57 13.55 14.58
CA ILE A 108 -1.94 14.05 14.60
C ILE A 108 -2.51 13.66 15.97
N MET A 109 -3.06 14.64 16.70
CA MET A 109 -3.66 14.46 18.03
C MET A 109 -5.16 14.67 18.00
#